data_AF-W4IR36-F1
#
_entry.id   AF-W4IR36-F1
#
_cell.length_a   1.000
_cell.length_b   1.000
_cell.length_c   1.000
_cell.angle_alpha   90.00
_cell.angle_beta   90.00
_cell.angle_gamma   90.00
#
_symmetry.space_group_name_H-M   'P 1'
#
loop_
_entity.id
_entity.type
_entity.pdbx_description
1 polymer ?
#
loop_
_entity_poly.entity_id
_entity_poly.type
_entity_poly.pdbx_seq_one_letter_code
_entity_poly.pdbx_strand_id
1 'polypeptide(L)'
;MLRNFRNSRNTTCPDCKEKGIIICDTSEGTQICNGCGMVVESKILSEEQEWRNFQNDGQSKNTDRNRVGEVSDIWLENNLTSTTFIKSSKKLQHLNMMTQINKNDQTLISAFNILKLICDTFFLRSNVIERAKEITKELQNRINNLNMLAVVYLACREAGHIKSIKELITFDRSYKEKDLGKTINKLKKVLPSRAFVYNENISHLIYSLSNRLQLSIDLIEAIEYVVKKASTLITTSHRLNSLCGGSIHLIVELNTNEEKNMKLPNLSQIATVCGVTTNTLKTTFKELLNAAEYIIPKYYLSEDNPKLSMLKQKYLSEDKRKKN
;
A
#
# COMPACT_ATOMS: atom_id res chain seq x y z
N MET A 1 10.14 -42.94 16.78
CA MET A 1 9.43 -41.83 16.14
C MET A 1 10.02 -40.53 16.67
N LEU A 2 10.77 -39.81 15.84
CA LEU A 2 11.34 -38.51 16.20
C LEU A 2 10.20 -37.47 16.21
N ARG A 3 10.07 -36.69 17.28
CA ARG A 3 8.99 -35.72 17.47
C ARG A 3 9.49 -34.32 17.13
N ASN A 4 8.70 -33.56 16.38
CA ASN A 4 9.05 -32.23 15.90
C ASN A 4 8.79 -31.14 16.95
N PHE A 5 9.65 -30.10 16.94
CA PHE A 5 9.71 -29.01 17.92
C PHE A 5 8.40 -28.20 18.03
N ARG A 6 7.66 -28.02 16.93
CA ARG A 6 6.40 -27.24 16.92
C ARG A 6 5.13 -28.06 17.14
N ASN A 7 5.12 -29.35 16.81
CA ASN A 7 3.89 -30.17 16.87
C ASN A 7 3.74 -31.00 18.15
N SER A 8 4.80 -31.11 18.96
CA SER A 8 4.78 -31.93 20.18
C SER A 8 5.58 -31.26 21.28
N ARG A 9 5.20 -30.04 21.68
CA ARG A 9 5.59 -29.59 23.03
C ARG A 9 4.84 -30.47 24.02
N ASN A 10 5.55 -31.35 24.73
CA ASN A 10 4.98 -31.85 25.97
C ASN A 10 4.80 -30.61 26.85
N THR A 11 3.55 -30.18 27.04
CA THR A 11 3.23 -28.92 27.72
C THR A 11 3.29 -29.06 29.24
N THR A 12 3.38 -30.29 29.73
CA THR A 12 3.34 -30.60 31.15
C THR A 12 4.39 -31.64 31.52
N CYS A 13 5.00 -31.44 32.68
CA CYS A 13 5.91 -32.42 33.27
C CYS A 13 5.09 -33.58 33.84
N PRO A 14 5.48 -34.86 33.62
CA PRO A 14 4.77 -36.00 34.19
C PRO A 14 4.74 -35.98 35.73
N ASP A 15 5.75 -35.39 36.37
CA ASP A 15 5.91 -35.37 37.82
C ASP A 15 5.31 -34.10 38.45
N CYS A 16 5.65 -32.92 37.90
CA CYS A 16 5.17 -31.63 38.41
C CYS A 16 3.81 -31.19 37.83
N LYS A 17 3.25 -31.91 36.85
CA LYS A 17 2.01 -31.60 36.12
C LYS A 17 1.97 -30.12 35.70
N GLU A 18 0.95 -29.37 36.14
CA GLU A 18 0.74 -27.96 35.79
C GLU A 18 1.74 -27.00 36.44
N LYS A 19 2.43 -27.42 37.51
CA LYS A 19 3.44 -26.58 38.19
C LYS A 19 4.82 -26.63 37.51
N GLY A 20 5.03 -27.61 36.64
CA GLY A 20 6.30 -27.84 35.98
C GLY A 20 6.42 -27.08 34.68
N ILE A 21 7.15 -25.95 34.70
CA ILE A 21 7.53 -25.23 33.47
C ILE A 21 8.62 -26.03 32.76
N ILE A 22 8.43 -26.33 31.48
CA ILE A 22 9.41 -27.03 30.65
C ILE A 22 10.22 -25.98 29.88
N ILE A 23 11.53 -26.06 30.00
CA ILE A 23 12.52 -25.23 29.33
C ILE A 23 13.30 -26.10 28.35
N CYS A 24 13.60 -25.57 27.17
CA CYS A 24 14.46 -26.24 26.20
C CYS A 24 15.88 -25.71 26.35
N ASP A 25 16.82 -26.59 26.65
CA ASP A 25 18.24 -26.27 26.54
C ASP A 25 18.70 -26.57 25.11
N THR A 26 18.98 -25.51 24.36
CA THR A 26 19.46 -25.63 22.98
C THR A 26 20.92 -26.06 22.89
N SER A 27 21.70 -25.92 23.96
CA SER A 27 23.11 -26.32 23.98
C SER A 27 23.30 -27.82 24.09
N GLU A 28 22.46 -28.48 24.91
CA GLU A 28 22.44 -29.94 25.06
C GLU A 28 21.40 -30.62 24.17
N GLY A 29 20.46 -29.87 23.59
CA GLY A 29 19.37 -30.41 22.77
C GLY A 29 18.32 -31.17 23.58
N THR A 30 18.09 -30.74 24.83
CA THR A 30 17.23 -31.42 25.81
C THR A 30 16.08 -30.52 26.29
N GLN A 31 14.98 -31.14 26.70
CA GLN A 31 13.85 -30.48 27.36
C GLN A 31 13.85 -30.86 28.83
N ILE A 32 13.96 -29.86 29.69
CA ILE A 32 14.13 -30.03 31.13
C ILE A 32 12.99 -29.32 31.84
N CYS A 33 12.42 -29.95 32.87
CA CYS A 33 11.49 -29.28 33.76
C CYS A 33 12.25 -28.43 34.78
N ASN A 34 11.96 -27.13 34.85
CA ASN A 34 12.57 -26.22 35.82
C ASN A 34 12.20 -26.53 37.28
N GLY A 35 11.07 -27.21 37.51
CA GLY A 35 10.57 -27.52 38.86
C GLY A 35 11.26 -28.71 39.52
N CYS A 36 11.43 -29.82 38.80
CA CYS A 36 12.00 -31.06 39.33
C CYS A 36 13.32 -31.50 38.68
N GLY A 37 13.81 -30.78 37.67
CA GLY A 37 15.03 -31.12 36.93
C GLY A 37 14.90 -32.35 36.02
N MET A 38 13.70 -32.91 35.87
CA MET A 38 13.47 -34.09 35.02
C MET A 38 13.68 -33.74 33.54
N VAL A 39 14.44 -34.57 32.84
CA VAL A 39 14.59 -34.51 31.38
C VAL A 39 13.37 -35.18 30.74
N VAL A 40 12.53 -34.37 30.10
CA VAL A 40 11.30 -34.82 29.42
C VAL A 40 11.61 -35.42 28.05
N GLU A 41 12.57 -34.82 27.33
CA GLU A 41 13.03 -35.30 26.03
C GLU A 41 14.52 -35.02 25.88
N SER A 42 15.30 -36.03 25.49
CA SER A 42 16.77 -35.97 25.46
C SER A 42 17.34 -35.73 24.06
N LYS A 43 16.51 -35.69 23.01
CA LYS A 43 16.93 -35.52 21.62
C LYS A 43 15.93 -34.65 20.87
N ILE A 44 16.18 -33.35 20.88
CA ILE A 44 15.36 -32.37 20.18
C ILE A 44 16.10 -31.95 18.91
N LEU A 45 15.39 -31.94 17.79
CA LEU A 45 15.89 -31.38 16.55
C LEU A 45 15.53 -29.89 16.51
N SER A 46 16.53 -29.04 16.27
CA SER A 46 16.29 -27.64 15.95
C SER A 46 15.73 -27.54 14.53
N GLU A 47 14.61 -26.83 14.37
CA GLU A 47 14.05 -26.44 13.06
C GLU A 47 14.63 -25.10 12.58
N GLU A 48 15.44 -24.44 13.40
CA GLU A 48 16.11 -23.21 13.01
C GLU A 48 17.20 -23.55 12.00
N GLN A 49 17.18 -22.85 10.87
CA GLN A 49 18.32 -22.86 9.96
C GLN A 49 19.51 -22.30 10.72
N GLU A 50 20.53 -23.12 10.99
CA GLU A 50 21.80 -22.63 11.48
C GLU A 50 22.33 -21.65 10.42
N TRP A 51 22.16 -20.35 10.68
CA TRP A 51 22.39 -19.28 9.69
C TRP A 51 23.86 -19.19 9.26
N ARG A 52 24.77 -19.98 9.87
CA ARG A 52 26.21 -19.96 9.58
C ARG A 52 26.72 -21.31 9.10
N ASN A 53 26.25 -21.75 7.93
CA ASN A 53 27.14 -22.51 7.07
C ASN A 53 28.09 -21.52 6.38
N PHE A 54 29.32 -21.41 6.89
CA PHE A 54 30.43 -20.60 6.35
C PHE A 54 30.78 -20.88 4.87
N GLN A 55 30.06 -21.77 4.18
CA GLN A 55 30.18 -22.02 2.75
C GLN A 55 29.37 -21.05 1.88
N ASN A 56 28.42 -20.29 2.44
CA ASN A 56 27.51 -19.43 1.66
C ASN A 56 27.98 -17.98 1.42
N ASP A 57 29.01 -17.49 2.13
CA ASP A 57 29.44 -16.08 2.01
C ASP A 57 30.24 -15.75 0.74
N GLY A 58 30.65 -16.77 -0.04
CA GLY A 58 31.45 -16.57 -1.24
C GLY A 58 31.06 -17.41 -2.45
N GLN A 59 30.10 -18.33 -2.33
CA GLN A 59 29.69 -19.17 -3.44
C GLN A 59 28.31 -18.77 -3.94
N SER A 60 28.19 -18.65 -5.27
CA SER A 60 26.90 -18.54 -5.96
C SER A 60 25.90 -19.53 -5.36
N LYS A 61 24.65 -19.11 -5.15
CA LYS A 61 23.51 -19.87 -4.55
C LYS A 61 23.32 -21.32 -5.06
N ASN A 62 24.06 -21.74 -6.07
CA ASN A 62 24.03 -23.02 -6.77
C ASN A 62 24.96 -24.11 -6.19
N THR A 63 25.77 -23.84 -5.16
CA THR A 63 26.73 -24.82 -4.61
C THR A 63 26.43 -25.29 -3.19
N ASP A 64 25.33 -24.82 -2.59
CA ASP A 64 24.91 -25.27 -1.26
C ASP A 64 24.44 -26.73 -1.32
N ARG A 65 25.36 -27.66 -1.00
CA ARG A 65 25.10 -29.11 -1.00
C ARG A 65 24.14 -29.54 0.12
N ASN A 66 23.86 -28.66 1.09
CA ASN A 66 22.93 -28.92 2.17
C ASN A 66 21.49 -28.52 1.80
N ARG A 67 21.27 -27.81 0.68
CA ARG A 67 19.94 -27.48 0.16
C ARG A 67 19.25 -28.72 -0.43
N VAL A 68 18.50 -29.44 0.40
CA VAL A 68 17.72 -30.63 0.00
C VAL A 68 16.28 -30.31 -0.44
N GLY A 69 15.87 -29.04 -0.43
CA GLY A 69 14.55 -28.60 -0.84
C GLY A 69 14.52 -27.14 -1.31
N GLU A 70 13.56 -26.82 -2.18
CA GLU A 70 13.25 -25.46 -2.61
C GLU A 70 12.03 -24.95 -1.86
N VAL A 71 12.05 -23.68 -1.46
CA VAL A 71 10.88 -23.01 -0.90
C VAL A 71 9.85 -22.91 -2.02
N SER A 72 8.72 -23.60 -1.87
CA SER A 72 7.61 -23.45 -2.79
C SER A 72 6.97 -22.08 -2.64
N ASP A 73 6.56 -21.49 -3.76
CA ASP A 73 5.83 -20.22 -3.71
C ASP A 73 4.44 -20.50 -3.08
N ILE A 74 4.21 -19.91 -1.90
CA ILE A 74 3.00 -20.09 -1.06
C ILE A 74 1.71 -19.78 -1.86
N TRP A 75 1.84 -18.96 -2.90
CA TRP A 75 0.72 -18.55 -3.73
C TRP A 75 0.26 -19.64 -4.72
N LEU A 76 1.08 -20.63 -5.06
CA LEU A 76 0.74 -21.72 -5.98
C LEU A 76 0.20 -22.92 -5.20
N GLU A 77 -0.94 -23.46 -5.62
CA GLU A 77 -1.64 -24.54 -4.89
C GLU A 77 -0.92 -25.88 -5.01
N ASN A 78 -0.28 -26.10 -6.16
CA ASN A 78 0.62 -27.22 -6.35
C ASN A 78 2.05 -26.67 -6.28
N ASN A 79 2.75 -27.02 -5.21
CA ASN A 79 4.21 -27.01 -5.16
C ASN A 79 4.71 -27.47 -6.55
N LEU A 80 5.48 -26.64 -7.25
CA LEU A 80 6.11 -27.06 -8.50
C LEU A 80 6.96 -28.30 -8.21
N THR A 81 6.38 -29.48 -8.36
CA THR A 81 7.06 -30.78 -8.24
C THR A 81 7.88 -31.08 -9.49
N SER A 82 7.94 -30.14 -10.43
CA SER A 82 8.66 -30.26 -11.69
C SER A 82 10.06 -29.64 -11.58
N THR A 83 11.07 -30.49 -11.48
CA THR A 83 12.46 -30.09 -11.69
C THR A 83 12.72 -29.88 -13.18
N THR A 84 13.32 -28.76 -13.56
CA THR A 84 13.65 -28.47 -14.96
C THR A 84 15.02 -29.04 -15.34
N PHE A 85 15.10 -29.71 -16.49
CA PHE A 85 16.36 -30.23 -17.03
C PHE A 85 16.91 -29.30 -18.11
N ILE A 86 17.92 -28.48 -17.79
CA ILE A 86 18.44 -27.42 -18.68
C ILE A 86 19.49 -27.94 -19.68
N LYS A 87 20.25 -29.00 -19.35
CA LYS A 87 21.31 -29.58 -20.20
C LYS A 87 20.98 -30.99 -20.76
N SER A 88 19.70 -31.29 -20.96
CA SER A 88 19.27 -32.59 -21.49
C SER A 88 19.11 -32.58 -23.02
N SER A 89 18.93 -33.76 -23.61
CA SER A 89 18.64 -33.87 -25.05
C SER A 89 17.37 -33.09 -25.42
N LYS A 90 17.33 -32.53 -26.64
CA LYS A 90 16.15 -31.79 -27.16
C LYS A 90 14.84 -32.57 -27.00
N LYS A 91 14.89 -33.90 -27.10
CA LYS A 91 13.76 -34.80 -26.90
C LYS A 91 13.25 -34.80 -25.45
N LEU A 92 14.14 -34.77 -24.46
CA LEU A 92 13.76 -34.70 -23.05
C LEU A 92 13.20 -33.32 -22.69
N GLN A 93 13.79 -32.24 -23.23
CA GLN A 93 13.23 -30.88 -23.06
C GLN A 93 11.82 -30.77 -23.64
N HIS A 94 11.57 -31.36 -24.80
CA HIS A 94 10.24 -31.41 -25.41
C HIS A 94 9.25 -32.23 -24.56
N LEU A 95 9.67 -33.37 -24.00
CA LEU A 95 8.83 -34.18 -23.10
C LEU A 95 8.54 -33.46 -21.78
N ASN A 96 9.49 -32.71 -21.22
CA ASN A 96 9.26 -31.88 -20.03
C ASN A 96 8.31 -30.70 -20.31
N MET A 97 8.28 -30.18 -21.54
CA MET A 97 7.26 -29.20 -21.93
C MET A 97 5.86 -29.83 -22.02
N MET A 98 5.79 -31.14 -22.30
CA MET A 98 4.55 -31.92 -22.31
C MET A 98 4.09 -32.36 -20.91
N THR A 99 4.98 -32.43 -19.91
CA THR A 99 4.57 -32.68 -18.51
C THR A 99 3.80 -31.48 -17.98
N GLN A 100 2.52 -31.70 -17.68
CA GLN A 100 1.54 -30.65 -17.48
C GLN A 100 1.75 -29.95 -16.14
N ILE A 101 2.33 -28.75 -16.18
CA ILE A 101 2.02 -27.74 -15.17
C ILE A 101 0.51 -27.48 -15.30
N ASN A 102 -0.21 -27.43 -14.17
CA ASN A 102 -1.63 -27.11 -14.18
C ASN A 102 -1.85 -25.82 -14.98
N LYS A 103 -2.83 -25.85 -15.90
CA LYS A 103 -3.18 -24.67 -16.70
C LYS A 103 -3.50 -23.46 -15.84
N ASN A 104 -4.12 -23.67 -14.67
CA ASN A 104 -4.46 -22.62 -13.71
C ASN A 104 -3.22 -22.01 -13.04
N ASP A 105 -2.22 -22.83 -12.69
CA ASP A 105 -0.97 -22.31 -12.11
C ASP A 105 -0.17 -21.56 -13.18
N GLN A 106 -0.20 -22.02 -14.44
CA GLN A 106 0.46 -21.33 -15.55
C GLN A 106 -0.16 -19.95 -15.82
N THR A 107 -1.48 -19.83 -15.77
CA THR A 107 -2.15 -18.53 -15.88
C THR A 107 -1.80 -17.64 -14.68
N LEU A 108 -1.81 -18.15 -13.44
CA LEU A 108 -1.41 -17.40 -12.25
C LEU A 108 0.05 -16.92 -12.30
N ILE A 109 0.98 -17.76 -12.77
CA ILE A 109 2.39 -17.37 -12.95
C ILE A 109 2.51 -16.24 -13.97
N SER A 110 1.82 -16.34 -15.11
CA SER A 110 1.80 -15.24 -16.09
C SER A 110 1.22 -13.96 -15.49
N ALA A 111 0.20 -14.10 -14.64
CA ALA A 111 -0.44 -13.00 -13.93
C ALA A 111 0.54 -12.31 -12.98
N PHE A 112 1.26 -13.07 -12.16
CA PHE A 112 2.24 -12.55 -11.21
C PHE A 112 3.43 -11.87 -11.92
N ASN A 113 3.84 -12.36 -13.08
CA ASN A 113 4.88 -11.69 -13.88
C ASN A 113 4.40 -10.31 -14.37
N ILE A 114 3.14 -10.21 -14.82
CA ILE A 114 2.54 -8.92 -15.20
C ILE A 114 2.40 -7.99 -13.99
N LEU A 115 1.94 -8.50 -12.82
CA LEU A 115 1.88 -7.70 -11.59
C LEU A 115 3.25 -7.16 -11.23
N LYS A 116 4.28 -8.01 -11.26
CA LYS A 116 5.64 -7.63 -10.92
C LYS A 116 6.13 -6.51 -11.83
N LEU A 117 5.93 -6.65 -13.14
CA LEU A 117 6.24 -5.59 -14.11
C LEU A 117 5.55 -4.26 -13.76
N ILE A 118 4.24 -4.29 -13.48
CA ILE A 118 3.49 -3.07 -13.12
C ILE A 118 4.03 -2.48 -11.80
N CYS A 119 4.22 -3.30 -10.77
CA CYS A 119 4.71 -2.84 -9.48
C CYS A 119 6.12 -2.25 -9.56
N ASP A 120 7.00 -2.85 -10.36
CA ASP A 120 8.36 -2.36 -10.58
C ASP A 120 8.35 -1.00 -11.32
N THR A 121 7.49 -0.82 -12.33
CA THR A 121 7.37 0.48 -13.02
C THR A 121 6.91 1.63 -12.12
N PHE A 122 6.10 1.34 -11.10
CA PHE A 122 5.61 2.33 -10.13
C PHE A 122 6.41 2.35 -8.83
N PHE A 123 7.51 1.59 -8.74
CA PHE A 123 8.36 1.44 -7.56
C PHE A 123 7.56 1.12 -6.28
N LEU A 124 6.64 0.16 -6.37
CA LEU A 124 5.80 -0.26 -5.25
C LEU A 124 6.58 -1.19 -4.31
N ARG A 125 6.25 -1.11 -3.01
CA ARG A 125 6.87 -1.93 -1.96
C ARG A 125 6.40 -3.39 -2.02
N SER A 126 7.19 -4.31 -1.47
CA SER A 126 6.91 -5.76 -1.47
C SER A 126 5.57 -6.13 -0.83
N ASN A 127 5.16 -5.42 0.23
CA ASN A 127 3.86 -5.59 0.87
C ASN A 127 2.68 -5.37 -0.11
N VAL A 128 2.79 -4.45 -1.06
CA VAL A 128 1.76 -4.21 -2.09
C VAL A 128 1.74 -5.36 -3.09
N ILE A 129 2.91 -5.91 -3.43
CA ILE A 129 3.04 -7.03 -4.36
C ILE A 129 2.37 -8.28 -3.76
N GLU A 130 2.65 -8.58 -2.50
CA GLU A 130 2.03 -9.71 -1.79
C GLU A 130 0.52 -9.57 -1.73
N ARG A 131 0.02 -8.38 -1.39
CA ARG A 131 -1.41 -8.11 -1.36
C ARG A 131 -2.05 -8.22 -2.75
N ALA A 132 -1.38 -7.77 -3.79
CA ALA A 132 -1.84 -7.92 -5.16
C ALA A 132 -1.90 -9.40 -5.59
N LYS A 133 -0.92 -10.22 -5.19
CA LYS A 133 -0.93 -11.68 -5.44
C LYS A 133 -2.13 -12.36 -4.78
N GLU A 134 -2.44 -11.99 -3.54
CA GLU A 134 -3.61 -12.50 -2.81
C GLU A 134 -4.93 -12.20 -3.54
N ILE A 135 -5.12 -10.94 -3.98
CA ILE A 135 -6.30 -10.53 -4.75
C ILE A 135 -6.38 -11.27 -6.10
N THR A 136 -5.26 -11.44 -6.78
CA THR A 136 -5.20 -12.17 -8.06
C THR A 136 -5.56 -13.65 -7.88
N LYS A 137 -5.14 -14.29 -6.77
CA LYS A 137 -5.49 -15.68 -6.49
C LYS A 137 -6.99 -15.85 -6.30
N GLU A 138 -7.67 -14.92 -5.64
CA GLU A 138 -9.13 -14.97 -5.51
C GLU A 138 -9.90 -14.74 -6.82
N LEU A 139 -9.30 -14.06 -7.79
CA LEU A 139 -9.95 -13.80 -9.08
C LEU A 139 -9.97 -15.01 -10.02
N GLN A 140 -9.07 -15.98 -9.82
CA GLN A 140 -8.83 -17.29 -10.48
C GLN A 140 -8.85 -17.34 -12.03
N ASN A 141 -9.72 -16.63 -12.75
CA ASN A 141 -10.02 -16.90 -14.17
C ASN A 141 -10.16 -15.65 -15.08
N ARG A 142 -9.72 -14.46 -14.65
CA ARG A 142 -9.82 -13.22 -15.46
C ARG A 142 -8.53 -12.42 -15.48
N ILE A 143 -7.45 -13.03 -15.99
CA ILE A 143 -6.13 -12.41 -16.05
C ILE A 143 -5.97 -11.68 -17.39
N ASN A 144 -6.26 -10.38 -17.38
CA ASN A 144 -5.97 -9.48 -18.49
C ASN A 144 -5.11 -8.35 -17.93
N ASN A 145 -4.17 -7.78 -18.71
CA ASN A 145 -3.34 -6.65 -18.28
C ASN A 145 -4.13 -5.51 -17.61
N LEU A 146 -5.30 -5.17 -18.17
CA LEU A 146 -6.22 -4.17 -17.60
C LEU A 146 -6.77 -4.58 -16.22
N ASN A 147 -7.09 -5.86 -16.02
CA ASN A 147 -7.53 -6.38 -14.73
C ASN A 147 -6.38 -6.39 -13.72
N MET A 148 -5.16 -6.73 -14.15
CA MET A 148 -3.98 -6.70 -13.30
C MET A 148 -3.67 -5.28 -12.82
N LEU A 149 -3.81 -4.28 -13.70
CA LEU A 149 -3.70 -2.86 -13.34
C LEU A 149 -4.79 -2.45 -12.32
N ALA A 150 -6.02 -2.94 -12.50
CA ALA A 150 -7.11 -2.70 -11.55
C ALA A 150 -6.89 -3.43 -10.20
N VAL A 151 -6.26 -4.60 -10.19
CA VAL A 151 -5.86 -5.31 -8.97
C VAL A 151 -4.79 -4.55 -8.22
N VAL A 152 -3.76 -4.04 -8.91
CA VAL A 152 -2.72 -3.18 -8.30
C VAL A 152 -3.35 -1.95 -7.66
N TYR A 153 -4.35 -1.34 -8.29
CA TYR A 153 -5.10 -0.22 -7.69
C TYR A 153 -5.78 -0.59 -6.37
N LEU A 154 -6.45 -1.75 -6.30
CA LEU A 154 -7.08 -2.24 -5.07
C LEU A 154 -6.03 -2.56 -4.00
N ALA A 155 -4.96 -3.26 -4.37
CA ALA A 155 -3.87 -3.64 -3.46
C ALA A 155 -3.17 -2.42 -2.86
N CYS A 156 -2.94 -1.36 -3.67
CA CYS A 156 -2.39 -0.11 -3.19
C CYS A 156 -3.26 0.48 -2.07
N ARG A 157 -4.59 0.54 -2.29
CA ARG A 157 -5.53 1.06 -1.30
C ARG A 157 -5.56 0.24 -0.01
N GLU A 158 -5.49 -1.09 -0.11
CA GLU A 158 -5.42 -1.97 1.06
C GLU A 158 -4.13 -1.83 1.85
N ALA A 159 -3.00 -1.65 1.15
CA ALA A 159 -1.71 -1.39 1.76
C ALA A 159 -1.54 0.06 2.28
N GLY A 160 -2.58 0.90 2.18
CA GLY A 160 -2.54 2.31 2.60
C GLY A 160 -1.78 3.25 1.66
N HIS A 161 -1.45 2.80 0.46
CA HIS A 161 -0.82 3.59 -0.59
C HIS A 161 -1.86 4.19 -1.54
N ILE A 162 -1.84 5.50 -1.71
CA ILE A 162 -2.77 6.20 -2.61
C ILE A 162 -2.09 6.35 -3.98
N LYS A 163 -2.62 5.67 -4.99
CA LYS A 163 -2.31 5.88 -6.41
C LYS A 163 -3.58 6.26 -7.15
N SER A 164 -3.52 7.32 -7.94
CA SER A 164 -4.66 7.77 -8.74
C SER A 164 -4.83 6.93 -10.01
N ILE A 165 -6.05 6.87 -10.53
CA ILE A 165 -6.35 6.18 -11.80
C ILE A 165 -5.53 6.82 -12.94
N LYS A 166 -5.35 8.15 -12.92
CA LYS A 166 -4.53 8.90 -13.89
C LYS A 166 -3.06 8.47 -13.89
N GLU A 167 -2.50 8.23 -12.71
CA GLU A 167 -1.12 7.73 -12.59
C GLU A 167 -1.00 6.30 -13.08
N LEU A 168 -1.97 5.41 -12.80
CA LEU A 168 -1.88 4.03 -13.26
C LEU A 168 -2.00 3.87 -14.77
N ILE A 169 -2.74 4.75 -15.45
CA ILE A 169 -2.88 4.72 -16.92
C ILE A 169 -1.54 5.02 -17.62
N THR A 170 -0.59 5.71 -16.96
CA THR A 170 0.71 5.99 -17.59
C THR A 170 1.51 4.73 -17.88
N PHE A 171 1.12 3.58 -17.31
CA PHE A 171 1.72 2.28 -17.62
C PHE A 171 1.58 1.89 -19.10
N ASP A 172 0.40 2.10 -19.69
CA ASP A 172 0.14 1.77 -21.09
C ASP A 172 -0.83 2.79 -21.72
N ARG A 173 -0.37 3.40 -22.81
CA ARG A 173 -1.09 4.43 -23.57
C ARG A 173 -2.39 3.90 -24.19
N SER A 174 -2.52 2.59 -24.34
CA SER A 174 -3.70 1.93 -24.93
C SER A 174 -4.93 2.01 -24.01
N TYR A 175 -4.74 2.19 -22.70
CA TYR A 175 -5.83 2.16 -21.73
C TYR A 175 -6.43 3.55 -21.48
N LYS A 176 -7.77 3.60 -21.41
CA LYS A 176 -8.52 4.82 -21.09
C LYS A 176 -8.97 4.83 -19.64
N GLU A 177 -9.07 6.02 -19.04
CA GLU A 177 -9.51 6.20 -17.64
C GLU A 177 -10.89 5.60 -17.36
N LYS A 178 -11.80 5.71 -18.33
CA LYS A 178 -13.14 5.14 -18.24
C LYS A 178 -13.13 3.62 -18.17
N ASP A 179 -12.21 2.95 -18.87
CA ASP A 179 -12.16 1.50 -18.95
C ASP A 179 -11.52 0.89 -17.71
N LEU A 180 -10.48 1.57 -17.16
CA LEU A 180 -9.90 1.21 -15.87
C LEU A 180 -10.92 1.43 -14.73
N GLY A 181 -11.66 2.54 -14.72
CA GLY A 181 -12.72 2.76 -13.73
C GLY A 181 -13.84 1.72 -13.78
N LYS A 182 -14.27 1.32 -14.98
CA LYS A 182 -15.28 0.26 -15.17
C LYS A 182 -14.78 -1.09 -14.65
N THR A 183 -13.52 -1.44 -14.94
CA THR A 183 -12.94 -2.71 -14.46
C THR A 183 -12.76 -2.73 -12.95
N ILE A 184 -12.29 -1.65 -12.34
CA ILE A 184 -12.23 -1.51 -10.88
C ILE A 184 -13.61 -1.73 -10.25
N ASN A 185 -14.66 -1.10 -10.79
CA ASN A 185 -16.01 -1.28 -10.27
C ASN A 185 -16.55 -2.70 -10.47
N LYS A 186 -16.18 -3.38 -11.57
CA LYS A 186 -16.50 -4.80 -11.77
C LYS A 186 -15.78 -5.67 -10.74
N LEU A 187 -14.50 -5.43 -10.47
CA LEU A 187 -13.72 -6.18 -9.48
C LEU A 187 -14.26 -5.99 -8.07
N LYS A 188 -14.67 -4.77 -7.68
CA LYS A 188 -15.32 -4.51 -6.39
C LYS A 188 -16.62 -5.30 -6.20
N LYS A 189 -17.37 -5.56 -7.27
CA LYS A 189 -18.58 -6.41 -7.23
C LYS A 189 -18.25 -7.89 -7.06
N VAL A 190 -17.17 -8.34 -7.69
CA VAL A 190 -16.69 -9.74 -7.59
C VAL A 190 -16.08 -10.02 -6.22
N LEU A 191 -15.44 -9.02 -5.60
CA LEU A 191 -14.74 -9.10 -4.32
C LEU A 191 -15.39 -8.19 -3.27
N PRO A 192 -16.59 -8.52 -2.77
CA PRO A 192 -17.34 -7.65 -1.86
C PRO A 192 -16.63 -7.40 -0.53
N SER A 193 -15.86 -8.37 -0.02
CA SER A 193 -15.07 -8.23 1.21
C SER A 193 -14.03 -7.09 1.14
N ARG A 194 -13.54 -6.77 -0.07
CA ARG A 194 -12.51 -5.75 -0.31
C ARG A 194 -13.08 -4.44 -0.88
N ALA A 195 -14.39 -4.34 -1.05
CA ALA A 195 -15.04 -3.15 -1.60
C ALA A 195 -14.99 -1.94 -0.64
N PHE A 196 -14.88 -2.20 0.67
CA PHE A 196 -15.01 -1.22 1.76
C PHE A 196 -13.68 -0.69 2.30
N VAL A 197 -12.59 -0.78 1.53
CA VAL A 197 -11.28 -0.27 1.93
C VAL A 197 -11.31 1.27 1.84
N TYR A 198 -11.87 1.89 2.86
CA TYR A 198 -11.95 3.34 3.08
C TYR A 198 -10.71 3.81 3.84
N ASN A 199 -9.53 3.65 3.26
CA ASN A 199 -8.36 4.37 3.75
C ASN A 199 -7.86 5.31 2.65
N GLU A 200 -8.72 6.22 2.21
CA GLU A 200 -8.21 7.51 1.75
C GLU A 200 -7.76 8.27 3.01
N ASN A 201 -6.62 7.86 3.55
CA ASN A 201 -5.98 8.55 4.66
C ASN A 201 -5.80 10.00 4.21
N ILE A 202 -6.67 10.89 4.71
CA ILE A 202 -6.72 12.30 4.35
C ILE A 202 -5.32 12.90 4.49
N SER A 203 -4.65 12.58 5.59
CA SER A 203 -3.26 12.96 5.84
C SER A 203 -2.32 12.50 4.72
N HIS A 204 -2.35 11.23 4.30
CA HIS A 204 -1.46 10.73 3.24
C HIS A 204 -1.71 11.43 1.89
N LEU A 205 -2.98 11.73 1.57
CA LEU A 205 -3.30 12.49 0.36
C LEU A 205 -2.74 13.92 0.45
N ILE A 206 -2.91 14.59 1.59
CA ILE A 206 -2.38 15.94 1.83
C ILE A 206 -0.86 15.95 1.73
N TYR A 207 -0.16 15.02 2.38
CA TYR A 207 1.30 14.88 2.28
C TYR A 207 1.73 14.64 0.84
N SER A 208 1.06 13.75 0.11
CA SER A 208 1.40 13.46 -1.30
C SER A 208 1.20 14.67 -2.20
N LEU A 209 0.10 15.41 -2.06
CA LEU A 209 -0.18 16.61 -2.85
C LEU A 209 0.77 17.75 -2.50
N SER A 210 1.04 17.95 -1.20
CA SER A 210 1.90 19.01 -0.71
C SER A 210 3.36 18.79 -1.08
N ASN A 211 3.84 17.54 -1.06
CA ASN A 211 5.18 17.18 -1.54
C ASN A 211 5.34 17.44 -3.04
N ARG A 212 4.31 17.14 -3.85
CA ARG A 212 4.30 17.46 -5.29
C ARG A 212 4.30 18.96 -5.56
N LEU A 213 3.75 19.76 -4.66
CA LEU A 213 3.75 21.22 -4.71
C LEU A 213 4.96 21.86 -4.01
N GLN A 214 5.84 21.05 -3.41
CA GLN A 214 7.04 21.49 -2.67
C GLN A 214 6.72 22.49 -1.55
N LEU A 215 5.64 22.25 -0.80
CA LEU A 215 5.27 23.08 0.36
C LEU A 215 6.12 22.76 1.58
N SER A 216 6.32 23.75 2.47
CA SER A 216 7.02 23.55 3.75
C SER A 216 6.16 22.78 4.76
N ILE A 217 6.82 22.14 5.73
CA ILE A 217 6.16 21.28 6.73
C ILE A 217 5.11 22.05 7.57
N ASP A 218 5.39 23.31 7.91
CA ASP A 218 4.50 24.17 8.70
C ASP A 218 3.17 24.43 7.96
N LEU A 219 3.23 24.55 6.62
CA LEU A 219 2.04 24.71 5.80
C LEU A 219 1.25 23.41 5.72
N ILE A 220 1.93 22.26 5.70
CA ILE A 220 1.28 20.95 5.62
C ILE A 220 0.43 20.69 6.89
N GLU A 221 0.97 21.01 8.07
CA GLU A 221 0.23 20.90 9.33
C GLU A 221 -1.01 21.80 9.35
N ALA A 222 -0.86 23.04 8.87
CA ALA A 222 -1.97 23.98 8.70
C ALA A 222 -3.09 23.42 7.80
N ILE A 223 -2.69 22.87 6.64
CA ILE A 223 -3.61 22.30 5.65
C ILE A 223 -4.32 21.09 6.25
N GLU A 224 -3.60 20.21 6.96
CA GLU A 224 -4.19 19.04 7.59
C GLU A 224 -5.25 19.42 8.63
N TYR A 225 -4.99 20.44 9.45
CA TYR A 225 -5.96 20.97 10.41
C TYR A 225 -7.21 21.50 9.70
N VAL A 226 -7.03 22.32 8.65
CA VAL A 226 -8.13 22.90 7.85
C VAL A 226 -8.98 21.80 7.22
N VAL A 227 -8.37 20.79 6.58
CA VAL A 227 -9.15 19.72 5.91
C VAL A 227 -9.92 18.89 6.92
N LYS A 228 -9.33 18.55 8.07
CA LYS A 228 -10.04 17.81 9.14
C LYS A 228 -11.25 18.61 9.65
N LYS A 229 -11.08 19.89 9.96
CA LYS A 229 -12.17 20.76 10.41
C LYS A 229 -13.23 20.96 9.32
N ALA A 230 -12.81 21.22 8.09
CA ALA A 230 -13.71 21.39 6.95
C ALA A 230 -14.54 20.13 6.70
N SER A 231 -13.96 18.94 6.83
CA SER A 231 -14.70 17.67 6.66
C SER A 231 -15.82 17.47 7.69
N THR A 232 -15.70 18.08 8.87
CA THR A 232 -16.71 18.01 9.94
C THR A 232 -17.74 19.15 9.89
N LEU A 233 -17.34 20.33 9.41
CA LEU A 233 -18.14 21.56 9.48
C LEU A 233 -18.89 21.86 8.17
N ILE A 234 -18.35 21.45 7.02
CA ILE A 234 -18.96 21.72 5.71
C ILE A 234 -19.96 20.61 5.40
N THR A 235 -21.22 21.01 5.15
CA THR A 235 -22.32 20.10 4.80
C THR A 235 -22.30 19.68 3.33
N THR A 236 -21.63 20.44 2.45
CA THR A 236 -21.45 20.12 1.04
C THR A 236 -20.52 18.92 0.86
N SER A 237 -21.00 17.87 0.18
CA SER A 237 -20.21 16.68 -0.13
C SER A 237 -19.25 16.91 -1.31
N HIS A 238 -18.10 17.52 -1.03
CA HIS A 238 -17.02 17.64 -2.01
C HIS A 238 -16.23 16.35 -2.14
N ARG A 239 -15.71 16.07 -3.35
CA ARG A 239 -14.70 15.03 -3.53
C ARG A 239 -13.45 15.39 -2.72
N LEU A 240 -12.79 14.39 -2.13
CA LEU A 240 -11.65 14.60 -1.23
C LEU A 240 -10.52 15.41 -1.89
N ASN A 241 -10.19 15.14 -3.15
CA ASN A 241 -9.19 15.91 -3.90
C ASN A 241 -9.57 17.39 -4.06
N SER A 242 -10.85 17.70 -4.25
CA SER A 242 -11.33 19.08 -4.39
C SER A 242 -11.30 19.83 -3.07
N LEU A 243 -11.61 19.13 -1.96
CA LEU A 243 -11.52 19.68 -0.61
C LEU A 243 -10.07 19.94 -0.19
N CYS A 244 -9.17 18.97 -0.42
CA CYS A 244 -7.75 19.11 -0.15
C CYS A 244 -7.15 20.23 -1.01
N GLY A 245 -7.41 20.25 -2.32
CA GLY A 245 -6.90 21.29 -3.21
C GLY A 245 -7.42 22.69 -2.87
N GLY A 246 -8.69 22.82 -2.47
CA GLY A 246 -9.25 24.10 -2.01
C GLY A 246 -8.62 24.57 -0.70
N SER A 247 -8.35 23.65 0.23
CA SER A 247 -7.69 23.93 1.51
C SER A 247 -6.22 24.33 1.33
N ILE A 248 -5.51 23.65 0.42
CA ILE A 248 -4.16 24.01 0.00
C ILE A 248 -4.16 25.44 -0.57
N HIS A 249 -5.08 25.74 -1.50
CA HIS A 249 -5.18 27.08 -2.08
C HIS A 249 -5.44 28.15 -1.02
N LEU A 250 -6.31 27.87 -0.05
CA LEU A 250 -6.62 28.78 1.04
C LEU A 250 -5.40 29.08 1.91
N ILE A 251 -4.67 28.06 2.36
CA ILE A 251 -3.46 28.25 3.17
C ILE A 251 -2.34 28.93 2.36
N VAL A 252 -2.17 28.56 1.09
CA VAL A 252 -1.20 29.19 0.19
C VAL A 252 -1.51 30.68 0.04
N GLU A 253 -2.75 31.05 -0.28
CA GLU A 253 -3.14 32.44 -0.52
C GLU A 253 -3.06 33.31 0.74
N LEU A 254 -3.28 32.73 1.93
CA LEU A 254 -3.07 33.41 3.21
C LEU A 254 -1.57 33.71 3.48
N ASN A 255 -0.67 32.86 3.00
CA ASN A 255 0.77 33.00 3.20
C ASN A 255 1.50 33.74 2.07
N THR A 256 0.83 34.05 0.96
CA THR A 256 1.40 34.79 -0.16
C THR A 256 1.70 36.24 0.24
N ASN A 257 2.90 36.53 0.74
CA ASN A 257 3.42 37.89 0.95
C ASN A 257 4.27 38.30 -0.25
N GLU A 258 3.97 39.43 -0.89
CA GLU A 258 4.74 39.97 -2.03
C GLU A 258 6.22 40.24 -1.66
N GLU A 259 6.54 40.42 -0.37
CA GLU A 259 7.88 40.70 0.12
C GLU A 259 8.77 39.45 0.28
N LYS A 260 8.17 38.27 0.42
CA LYS A 260 8.92 37.01 0.48
C LYS A 260 8.90 36.44 -0.94
N ASN A 261 9.99 36.61 -1.69
CA ASN A 261 10.27 36.03 -3.01
C ASN A 261 10.25 34.48 -3.00
N MET A 262 9.16 33.89 -2.54
CA MET A 262 8.91 32.47 -2.43
C MET A 262 7.90 32.14 -3.52
N LYS A 263 8.28 31.27 -4.46
CA LYS A 263 7.41 30.83 -5.55
C LYS A 263 6.31 29.92 -4.99
N LEU A 264 5.30 30.49 -4.34
CA LEU A 264 4.12 29.73 -3.94
C LEU A 264 3.37 29.28 -5.20
N PRO A 265 2.76 28.08 -5.17
CA PRO A 265 2.17 27.50 -6.36
C PRO A 265 0.91 28.26 -6.80
N ASN A 266 0.82 28.56 -8.09
CA ASN A 266 -0.34 29.23 -8.68
C ASN A 266 -1.58 28.32 -8.65
N LEU A 267 -2.78 28.90 -8.65
CA LEU A 267 -4.05 28.15 -8.72
C LEU A 267 -4.07 27.10 -9.84
N SER A 268 -3.52 27.41 -11.02
CA SER A 268 -3.45 26.45 -12.12
C SER A 268 -2.51 25.28 -11.81
N GLN A 269 -1.41 25.50 -11.10
CA GLN A 269 -0.49 24.42 -10.71
C GLN A 269 -1.16 23.51 -9.66
N ILE A 270 -1.86 24.10 -8.69
CA ILE A 270 -2.63 23.35 -7.68
C ILE A 270 -3.72 22.51 -8.35
N ALA A 271 -4.46 23.08 -9.32
CA ALA A 271 -5.47 22.38 -10.11
C ALA A 271 -4.90 21.15 -10.83
N THR A 272 -3.75 21.33 -11.50
CA THR A 272 -3.06 20.26 -12.23
C THR A 272 -2.59 19.15 -11.28
N VAL A 273 -2.00 19.49 -10.13
CA VAL A 273 -1.51 18.50 -9.16
C VAL A 273 -2.64 17.74 -8.49
N CYS A 274 -3.72 18.42 -8.10
CA CYS A 274 -4.90 17.78 -7.49
C CYS A 274 -5.73 16.99 -8.52
N GLY A 275 -5.54 17.24 -9.82
CA GLY A 275 -6.28 16.62 -10.91
C GLY A 275 -7.73 17.10 -11.02
N VAL A 276 -8.00 18.33 -10.56
CA VAL A 276 -9.32 18.99 -10.42
C VAL A 276 -9.38 20.21 -11.34
N THR A 277 -10.56 20.63 -11.80
CA THR A 277 -10.67 21.82 -12.67
C THR A 277 -10.48 23.11 -11.86
N THR A 278 -9.94 24.16 -12.48
CA THR A 278 -9.74 25.45 -11.81
C THR A 278 -11.06 26.04 -11.27
N ASN A 279 -12.17 25.83 -11.99
CA ASN A 279 -13.49 26.29 -11.55
C ASN A 279 -13.96 25.54 -10.29
N THR A 280 -13.75 24.22 -10.23
CA THR A 280 -14.16 23.44 -9.05
C THR A 280 -13.30 23.78 -7.83
N LEU A 281 -12.02 24.09 -8.01
CA LEU A 281 -11.21 24.64 -6.92
C LEU A 281 -11.67 26.03 -6.47
N LYS A 282 -12.06 26.90 -7.39
CA LYS A 282 -12.61 28.23 -7.02
C LYS A 282 -13.91 28.10 -6.23
N THR A 283 -14.80 27.16 -6.59
CA THR A 283 -16.04 26.93 -5.85
C THR A 283 -15.76 26.37 -4.45
N THR A 284 -14.88 25.37 -4.31
CA THR A 284 -14.53 24.82 -2.99
C THR A 284 -13.80 25.85 -2.13
N PHE A 285 -12.91 26.63 -2.72
CA PHE A 285 -12.21 27.72 -2.05
C PHE A 285 -13.20 28.78 -1.50
N LYS A 286 -14.18 29.20 -2.29
CA LYS A 286 -15.21 30.15 -1.84
C LYS A 286 -16.00 29.61 -0.64
N GLU A 287 -16.42 28.35 -0.67
CA GLU A 287 -17.13 27.72 0.44
C GLU A 287 -16.25 27.63 1.70
N LEU A 288 -14.99 27.23 1.56
CA LEU A 288 -14.02 27.20 2.65
C LEU A 288 -13.79 28.59 3.24
N LEU A 289 -13.77 29.62 2.39
CA LEU A 289 -13.52 31.00 2.78
C LEU A 289 -14.69 31.61 3.57
N ASN A 290 -15.93 31.19 3.30
CA ASN A 290 -17.10 31.54 4.11
C ASN A 290 -16.99 30.99 5.54
N ALA A 291 -16.46 29.77 5.68
CA ALA A 291 -16.29 29.10 6.96
C ALA A 291 -14.88 29.29 7.56
N ALA A 292 -14.06 30.16 6.99
CA ALA A 292 -12.66 30.36 7.34
C ALA A 292 -12.43 30.66 8.83
N GLU A 293 -13.33 31.41 9.46
CA GLU A 293 -13.24 31.79 10.88
C GLU A 293 -13.25 30.57 11.82
N TYR A 294 -13.87 29.47 11.42
CA TYR A 294 -14.02 28.26 12.25
C TYR A 294 -13.04 27.15 11.87
N ILE A 295 -12.52 27.18 10.64
CA ILE A 295 -11.74 26.08 10.06
C ILE A 295 -10.23 26.35 10.17
N ILE A 296 -9.81 27.62 10.18
CA ILE A 296 -8.39 27.99 10.19
C ILE A 296 -7.80 27.85 11.61
N PRO A 297 -6.52 27.46 11.74
CA PRO A 297 -5.81 27.46 13.02
C PRO A 297 -5.74 28.83 13.71
N LYS A 298 -5.72 28.83 15.06
CA LYS A 298 -5.72 30.04 15.89
C LYS A 298 -4.58 31.04 15.60
N TYR A 299 -3.42 30.54 15.17
CA TYR A 299 -2.27 31.40 14.86
C TYR A 299 -2.44 32.26 13.60
N TYR A 300 -3.35 31.91 12.68
CA TYR A 300 -3.73 32.79 11.57
C TYR A 300 -4.84 33.79 11.94
N LEU A 301 -5.47 33.59 13.10
CA LEU A 301 -6.59 34.40 13.61
C LEU A 301 -6.12 35.47 14.61
N SER A 302 -4.92 35.35 15.17
CA SER A 302 -4.35 36.31 16.12
C SER A 302 -3.81 37.54 15.39
N GLU A 303 -4.50 38.66 15.62
CA GLU A 303 -4.13 40.05 15.31
C GLU A 303 -4.07 40.41 13.82
N ASP A 304 -5.17 40.99 13.32
CA ASP A 304 -5.29 41.68 12.03
C ASP A 304 -4.54 41.04 10.87
N ASN A 305 -5.12 39.96 10.31
CA ASN A 305 -4.72 39.49 9.00
C ASN A 305 -5.52 40.31 7.95
N PRO A 306 -5.03 41.47 7.45
CA PRO A 306 -5.74 42.26 6.44
C PRO A 306 -6.02 41.43 5.18
N LYS A 307 -5.26 40.35 4.99
CA LYS A 307 -5.45 39.42 3.87
C LYS A 307 -6.70 38.58 3.97
N LEU A 308 -7.10 38.09 5.14
CA LEU A 308 -8.31 37.30 5.23
C LEU A 308 -9.55 38.16 4.91
N SER A 309 -9.57 39.40 5.40
CA SER A 309 -10.62 40.37 5.08
C SER A 309 -10.55 40.85 3.63
N MET A 310 -9.36 41.11 3.07
CA MET A 310 -9.17 41.40 1.64
C MET A 310 -9.62 40.25 0.73
N LEU A 311 -9.31 39.00 1.08
CA LEU A 311 -9.73 37.82 0.31
C LEU A 311 -11.25 37.62 0.38
N LYS A 312 -11.86 37.81 1.56
CA LYS A 312 -13.32 37.85 1.70
C LYS A 312 -13.93 38.93 0.82
N GLN A 313 -13.40 40.15 0.84
CA GLN A 313 -13.90 41.22 -0.01
C GLN A 313 -13.71 40.90 -1.50
N LYS A 314 -12.53 40.44 -1.93
CA LYS A 314 -12.23 40.15 -3.34
C LYS A 314 -13.11 39.05 -3.93
N TYR A 315 -13.31 37.94 -3.21
CA TYR A 315 -13.96 36.75 -3.77
C TYR A 315 -15.45 36.61 -3.44
N LEU A 316 -15.96 37.22 -2.35
CA LEU A 316 -17.41 37.26 -2.08
C LEU A 316 -18.13 38.46 -2.69
N SER A 317 -17.46 39.60 -2.91
CA SER A 317 -18.14 40.79 -3.48
C SER A 317 -18.51 40.62 -4.97
N GLU A 318 -17.76 39.80 -5.71
CA GLU A 318 -18.05 39.49 -7.12
C GLU A 318 -19.42 38.81 -7.32
N ASP A 319 -19.93 38.07 -6.33
CA ASP A 319 -21.23 37.39 -6.44
C ASP A 319 -22.42 38.34 -6.19
N LYS A 320 -22.22 39.44 -5.44
CA LYS A 320 -23.26 40.50 -5.31
C LYS A 320 -23.42 41.30 -6.60
N ARG A 321 -22.36 41.42 -7.41
CA ARG A 321 -22.41 42.11 -8.72
C ARG A 321 -22.97 41.26 -9.85
N LYS A 322 -22.95 39.92 -9.74
CA LYS A 322 -23.49 39.00 -10.75
C LYS A 322 -24.94 38.58 -10.52
N LYS A 323 -25.49 38.85 -9.32
CA LYS A 323 -26.89 38.57 -8.97
C LYS A 323 -27.82 39.79 -9.12
N ASN A 324 -27.28 40.97 -9.44
CA ASN A 324 -28.05 42.18 -9.72
C ASN A 324 -28.13 42.44 -11.22
#